data_AF-A0A822EB98-F1
#
_entry.id   AF-A0A822EB98-F1
#
_cell.length_a   1.000
_cell.length_b   1.000
_cell.length_c   1.000
_cell.angle_alpha   90.00
_cell.angle_beta   90.00
_cell.angle_gamma   90.00
#
_symmetry.space_group_name_H-M   'P 1'
#
loop_
_entity.id
_entity.type
_entity.pdbx_description
1 polymer ?
#
loop_
_entity_poly.entity_id
_entity_poly.type
_entity_poly.pdbx_seq_one_letter_code
_entity_poly.pdbx_strand_id
1 'polypeptide(L)'
;DFDQAGLRRSIKLKVLDLSEHGMVEIGTWTNMNRLNINQLGFQQMSAIRKHLQVVTREEKPYVVRKVHINGSIYFEGYCIDMLDEIARRLQFNYSIRIAADVAYGKEDETGRWSGIIGELTRR
;
A
#
# COMPACT_ATOMS: atom_id res chain seq x y z
N ASP A 1 19.23 33.01 -8.21
CA ASP A 1 19.15 34.18 -9.09
C ASP A 1 17.82 34.89 -8.88
N PHE A 2 17.80 36.21 -8.95
CA PHE A 2 16.63 37.06 -8.73
C PHE A 2 16.41 37.99 -9.93
N ASP A 3 15.16 38.36 -10.22
CA ASP A 3 14.84 39.32 -11.27
C ASP A 3 14.99 40.79 -10.80
N GLN A 4 14.73 41.73 -11.70
CA GLN A 4 14.78 43.17 -11.40
C GLN A 4 13.73 43.60 -10.35
N ALA A 5 12.72 42.78 -10.09
CA ALA A 5 11.71 42.99 -9.05
C ALA A 5 12.03 42.23 -7.75
N GLY A 6 13.18 41.55 -7.66
CA GLY A 6 13.60 40.79 -6.49
C GLY A 6 12.94 39.40 -6.35
N LEU A 7 12.28 38.89 -7.38
CA LEU A 7 11.67 37.55 -7.37
C LEU A 7 12.69 36.48 -7.77
N ARG A 8 12.69 35.36 -7.06
CA ARG A 8 13.64 34.26 -7.31
C ARG A 8 13.32 33.59 -8.66
N ARG A 9 14.24 33.71 -9.62
CA ARG A 9 14.11 33.17 -10.99
C ARG A 9 14.39 31.68 -11.10
N SER A 10 15.31 31.17 -10.29
CA SER A 10 15.76 29.77 -10.38
C SER A 10 15.43 29.06 -9.07
N ILE A 11 14.27 28.43 -9.02
CA ILE A 11 13.84 27.64 -7.86
C ILE A 11 14.15 26.18 -8.16
N LYS A 12 14.95 25.55 -7.29
CA LYS A 12 15.22 24.13 -7.29
C LYS A 12 14.89 23.56 -5.93
N LEU A 13 13.99 22.59 -5.89
CA LEU A 13 13.58 21.87 -4.69
C LEU A 13 14.00 20.41 -4.85
N LYS A 14 14.50 19.80 -3.78
CA LYS A 14 14.74 18.36 -3.71
C LYS A 14 13.46 17.68 -3.28
N VAL A 15 13.11 16.59 -3.94
CA VAL A 15 12.02 15.71 -3.53
C VAL A 15 12.64 14.58 -2.73
N LEU A 16 12.25 14.49 -1.46
CA LEU A 16 12.74 13.48 -0.54
C LEU A 16 11.60 12.50 -0.26
N ASP A 17 11.93 11.22 -0.23
CA ASP A 17 11.07 10.17 0.28
C ASP A 17 11.59 9.72 1.63
N LEU A 18 10.67 9.42 2.56
CA LEU A 18 11.02 8.97 3.90
C LEU A 18 10.86 7.46 3.95
N SER A 19 11.98 6.76 4.18
CA SER A 19 12.01 5.31 4.39
C SER A 19 12.45 4.98 5.82
N GLU A 20 12.35 3.71 6.20
CA GLU A 20 12.92 3.20 7.46
C GLU A 20 14.44 3.45 7.58
N HIS A 21 15.12 3.59 6.45
CA HIS A 21 16.57 3.84 6.37
C HIS A 21 16.91 5.34 6.30
N GLY A 22 15.92 6.22 6.46
CA GLY A 22 16.06 7.67 6.42
C GLY A 22 15.51 8.32 5.15
N MET A 23 15.80 9.61 4.99
CA MET A 23 15.35 10.42 3.85
C MET A 23 16.24 10.17 2.63
N VAL A 24 15.63 9.78 1.53
CA VAL A 24 16.31 9.52 0.25
C VAL A 24 15.83 10.55 -0.78
N GLU A 25 16.76 11.18 -1.50
CA GLU A 25 16.40 12.08 -2.60
C GLU A 25 15.91 11.28 -3.81
N ILE A 26 14.61 11.41 -4.13
CA ILE A 26 13.95 10.69 -5.22
C ILE A 26 13.72 11.56 -6.45
N GLY A 27 14.08 12.84 -6.41
CA GLY A 27 13.89 13.71 -7.56
C GLY A 27 14.17 15.17 -7.28
N THR A 28 13.94 15.98 -8.30
CA THR A 28 14.04 17.43 -8.21
C THR A 28 12.83 18.09 -8.85
N TRP A 29 12.38 19.18 -8.25
CA TRP A 29 11.41 20.06 -8.86
C TRP A 29 12.08 21.39 -9.21
N THR A 30 11.84 21.88 -10.42
CA THR A 30 12.26 23.23 -10.83
C THR A 30 11.10 23.98 -11.47
N ASN A 31 11.16 25.30 -11.47
CA ASN A 31 10.17 26.12 -12.16
C ASN A 31 10.19 25.95 -13.69
N MET A 32 11.32 25.50 -14.28
CA MET A 32 11.45 25.24 -15.71
C MET A 32 11.00 23.82 -16.10
N ASN A 33 11.56 22.79 -15.44
CA ASN A 33 11.35 21.40 -15.82
C ASN A 33 10.28 20.69 -14.98
N ARG A 34 9.57 21.44 -14.12
CA ARG A 34 8.56 20.92 -13.17
C ARG A 34 9.16 19.74 -12.37
N LEU A 35 8.32 18.77 -12.02
CA LEU A 35 8.71 17.60 -11.24
C LEU A 35 9.46 16.60 -12.12
N ASN A 36 10.68 16.25 -11.73
CA ASN A 36 11.47 15.19 -12.33
C ASN A 36 11.84 14.16 -11.25
N ILE A 37 11.25 12.95 -11.35
CA ILE A 37 11.48 11.85 -10.42
C ILE A 37 12.52 10.90 -11.00
N ASN A 38 13.55 10.61 -10.21
CA ASN A 38 14.54 9.58 -10.51
C ASN A 38 13.90 8.19 -10.34
N GLN A 39 13.41 7.63 -11.45
CA GLN A 39 12.72 6.32 -11.46
C GLN A 39 13.55 5.19 -10.83
N LEU A 40 14.88 5.25 -10.93
CA LEU A 40 15.79 4.24 -10.33
C LEU A 40 15.73 4.22 -8.80
N GLY A 41 15.64 5.39 -8.14
CA GLY A 41 15.49 5.48 -6.68
C GLY A 41 14.12 4.97 -6.22
N PHE A 42 13.08 5.25 -6.99
CA PHE A 42 11.73 4.75 -6.75
C PHE A 42 11.63 3.22 -6.94
N GLN A 43 12.31 2.66 -7.94
CA GLN A 43 12.31 1.22 -8.21
C GLN A 43 13.16 0.42 -7.22
N GLN A 44 14.28 0.95 -6.72
CA GLN A 44 15.05 0.30 -5.64
C GLN A 44 14.21 0.16 -4.36
N MET A 45 13.34 1.12 -4.05
CA MET A 45 12.37 1.02 -2.95
C MET A 45 11.26 -0.01 -3.22
N SER A 46 10.84 -0.18 -4.48
CA SER A 46 9.91 -1.25 -4.88
C SER A 46 10.50 -2.67 -4.78
N ALA A 47 11.83 -2.80 -4.65
CA ALA A 47 12.50 -4.08 -4.49
C ALA A 47 12.44 -4.63 -3.06
N ILE A 48 11.98 -3.83 -2.09
CA ILE A 48 11.61 -4.33 -0.76
C ILE A 48 10.44 -5.30 -0.97
N ARG A 49 10.53 -6.52 -0.39
CA ARG A 49 9.41 -7.46 -0.38
C ARG A 49 8.19 -6.75 0.19
N LYS A 50 7.24 -6.41 -0.67
CA LYS A 50 6.05 -5.66 -0.27
C LYS A 50 5.28 -6.51 0.74
N HIS A 51 4.91 -5.91 1.86
CA HIS A 51 4.03 -6.55 2.82
C HIS A 51 2.60 -6.06 2.57
N LEU A 52 1.73 -6.93 2.06
CA LEU A 52 0.34 -6.59 1.74
C LEU A 52 -0.58 -6.93 2.91
N GLN A 53 -1.47 -5.99 3.25
CA GLN A 53 -2.57 -6.29 4.16
C GLN A 53 -3.77 -6.77 3.34
N VAL A 54 -4.13 -8.04 3.49
CA VAL A 54 -5.25 -8.66 2.77
C VAL A 54 -6.49 -8.61 3.65
N VAL A 55 -7.52 -7.89 3.19
CA VAL A 55 -8.81 -7.82 3.86
C VAL A 55 -9.72 -8.93 3.32
N THR A 56 -10.30 -9.73 4.20
CA THR A 56 -11.21 -10.82 3.83
C THR A 56 -12.30 -11.03 4.89
N ARG A 57 -13.16 -12.03 4.67
CA ARG A 57 -14.19 -12.48 5.61
C ARG A 57 -14.00 -13.95 5.91
N GLU A 58 -14.36 -14.37 7.12
CA GLU A 58 -14.45 -15.79 7.47
C GLU A 58 -15.66 -16.45 6.80
N GLU A 59 -15.39 -17.43 5.94
CA GLU A 59 -16.40 -18.16 5.20
C GLU A 59 -15.87 -19.55 4.83
N LYS A 60 -16.51 -20.61 5.32
CA LYS A 60 -16.13 -21.98 4.96
C LYS A 60 -16.57 -22.28 3.52
N PRO A 61 -15.75 -22.96 2.69
CA PRO A 61 -14.41 -23.51 2.98
C PRO A 61 -13.23 -22.60 2.57
N TYR A 62 -13.50 -21.32 2.30
CA TYR A 62 -12.56 -20.37 1.69
C TYR A 62 -11.56 -19.77 2.67
N VAL A 63 -12.03 -19.29 3.81
CA VAL A 63 -11.24 -18.69 4.89
C VAL A 63 -11.81 -19.11 6.23
N VAL A 64 -11.00 -19.85 7.00
CA VAL A 64 -11.39 -20.43 8.28
C VAL A 64 -10.38 -20.02 9.34
N ARG A 65 -10.85 -19.34 10.38
CA ARG A 65 -10.02 -19.00 11.54
C ARG A 65 -9.69 -20.26 12.36
N LYS A 66 -8.43 -20.39 12.74
CA LYS A 66 -7.91 -21.41 13.65
C LYS A 66 -7.05 -20.78 14.73
N VAL A 67 -6.83 -21.54 15.80
CA VAL A 67 -6.02 -21.13 16.94
C VAL A 67 -4.98 -22.20 17.20
N HIS A 68 -3.71 -21.82 17.23
CA HIS A 68 -2.62 -22.69 17.64
C HIS A 68 -2.68 -22.97 19.14
N ILE A 69 -1.96 -23.98 19.59
CA ILE A 69 -1.89 -24.38 21.02
C ILE A 69 -1.40 -23.23 21.91
N ASN A 70 -0.52 -22.37 21.37
CA ASN A 70 0.01 -21.19 22.07
C ASN A 70 -0.95 -19.97 22.07
N GLY A 71 -2.17 -20.12 21.54
CA GLY A 71 -3.17 -19.05 21.45
C GLY A 71 -3.03 -18.12 20.24
N SER A 72 -2.00 -18.29 19.40
CA SER A 72 -1.87 -17.49 18.18
C SER A 72 -2.89 -17.90 17.12
N ILE A 73 -3.43 -16.91 16.40
CA ILE A 73 -4.47 -17.12 15.38
C ILE A 73 -3.82 -17.29 14.02
N TYR A 74 -4.28 -18.28 13.27
CA TYR A 74 -3.94 -18.47 11.87
C TYR A 74 -5.21 -18.73 11.05
N PHE A 75 -5.10 -18.66 9.73
CA PHE A 75 -6.21 -18.91 8.82
C PHE A 75 -5.84 -20.07 7.89
N GLU A 76 -6.83 -20.88 7.54
CA GLU A 76 -6.72 -21.95 6.54
C GLU A 76 -7.90 -21.89 5.56
N GLY A 77 -7.81 -22.59 4.44
CA GLY A 77 -8.90 -22.71 3.46
C GLY A 77 -8.45 -22.37 2.05
N TYR A 78 -9.36 -22.57 1.10
CA TYR A 78 -9.05 -22.48 -0.33
C TYR A 78 -8.43 -21.13 -0.75
N CYS A 79 -8.92 -20.02 -0.21
CA CYS A 79 -8.37 -18.71 -0.53
C CYS A 79 -7.00 -18.46 0.12
N ILE A 80 -6.71 -19.12 1.24
CA ILE A 80 -5.41 -19.01 1.91
C ILE A 80 -4.35 -19.75 1.10
N ASP A 81 -4.64 -20.98 0.67
CA ASP A 81 -3.72 -21.78 -0.16
C ASP A 81 -3.39 -21.05 -1.47
N MET A 82 -4.41 -20.42 -2.07
CA MET A 82 -4.23 -19.60 -3.28
C MET A 82 -3.36 -18.37 -3.02
N LEU A 83 -3.58 -17.65 -1.91
CA LEU A 83 -2.79 -16.48 -1.54
C LEU A 83 -1.33 -16.86 -1.26
N ASP A 84 -1.08 -17.98 -0.59
CA ASP A 84 0.25 -18.50 -0.33
C ASP A 84 1.01 -18.80 -1.63
N GLU A 85 0.34 -19.44 -2.60
CA GLU A 85 0.94 -19.73 -3.90
C GLU A 85 1.23 -18.45 -4.71
N ILE A 86 0.32 -17.47 -4.67
CA ILE A 86 0.51 -16.17 -5.33
C ILE A 86 1.67 -15.41 -4.66
N ALA A 87 1.71 -15.35 -3.32
CA ALA A 87 2.76 -14.70 -2.55
C ALA A 87 4.13 -15.32 -2.82
N ARG A 88 4.19 -16.65 -2.90
CA ARG A 88 5.40 -17.40 -3.25
C ARG A 88 5.89 -17.07 -4.66
N ARG A 89 5.00 -17.02 -5.65
CA ARG A 89 5.34 -16.72 -7.06
C ARG A 89 5.77 -15.27 -7.27
N LEU A 90 5.10 -14.34 -6.63
CA LEU A 90 5.32 -12.89 -6.80
C LEU A 90 6.27 -12.29 -5.74
N GLN A 91 6.78 -13.12 -4.82
CA GLN A 91 7.76 -12.76 -3.80
C GLN A 91 7.33 -11.58 -2.90
N PHE A 92 6.10 -11.60 -2.41
CA PHE A 92 5.61 -10.66 -1.40
C PHE A 92 5.22 -11.39 -0.11
N ASN A 93 5.14 -10.66 0.99
CA ASN A 93 4.61 -11.16 2.25
C ASN A 93 3.20 -10.58 2.46
N TYR A 94 2.36 -11.25 3.24
CA TYR A 94 1.04 -10.71 3.55
C TYR A 94 0.58 -11.05 4.96
N SER A 95 -0.36 -10.25 5.47
CA SER A 95 -1.13 -10.56 6.67
C SER A 95 -2.62 -10.45 6.39
N ILE A 96 -3.41 -11.25 7.10
CA ILE A 96 -4.86 -11.29 6.95
C ILE A 96 -5.51 -10.40 8.00
N ARG A 97 -6.41 -9.53 7.55
CA ARG A 97 -7.37 -8.80 8.40
C ARG A 97 -8.78 -9.23 8.03
N ILE A 98 -9.60 -9.53 9.04
CA ILE A 98 -11.03 -9.73 8.83
C ILE A 98 -11.72 -8.36 8.77
N ALA A 99 -12.54 -8.15 7.73
CA ALA A 99 -13.31 -6.93 7.56
C ALA A 99 -14.16 -6.64 8.80
N ALA A 100 -14.17 -5.39 9.24
CA ALA A 100 -14.77 -5.02 10.53
C ALA A 100 -16.29 -5.26 10.59
N ASP A 101 -16.98 -5.07 9.47
CA ASP A 101 -18.43 -5.28 9.34
C ASP A 101 -18.78 -6.66 8.75
N VAL A 102 -17.79 -7.47 8.43
CA VAL A 102 -17.94 -8.83 7.88
C VAL A 102 -18.78 -8.82 6.58
N ALA A 103 -18.86 -7.69 5.89
CA ALA A 103 -19.62 -7.52 4.65
C ALA A 103 -18.70 -7.48 3.44
N TYR A 104 -19.20 -7.96 2.29
CA TYR A 104 -18.49 -7.80 1.01
C TYR A 104 -18.41 -6.32 0.62
N GLY A 105 -19.56 -5.66 0.66
CA GLY A 105 -19.69 -4.22 0.49
C GLY A 105 -21.03 -3.88 -0.13
N LYS A 106 -21.60 -2.78 0.33
CA LYS A 106 -22.81 -2.19 -0.20
C LYS A 106 -22.57 -0.70 -0.38
N GLU A 107 -22.99 -0.18 -1.52
CA GLU A 107 -22.99 1.26 -1.78
C GLU A 107 -24.18 1.91 -1.07
N ASP A 108 -23.91 3.01 -0.37
CA ASP A 108 -24.96 3.89 0.16
C ASP A 108 -25.42 4.90 -0.91
N GLU A 109 -26.50 5.63 -0.64
CA GLU A 109 -27.03 6.65 -1.56
C GLU A 109 -26.04 7.81 -1.83
N THR A 110 -24.97 7.91 -1.04
CA THR A 110 -23.90 8.92 -1.19
C THR A 110 -22.73 8.41 -2.03
N GLY A 111 -22.79 7.18 -2.55
CA GLY A 111 -21.73 6.55 -3.34
C GLY A 111 -20.58 5.98 -2.49
N ARG A 112 -20.75 5.86 -1.17
CA ARG A 112 -19.73 5.28 -0.29
C ARG A 112 -19.99 3.79 -0.14
N TRP A 113 -18.91 3.02 -0.22
CA TRP A 113 -18.96 1.58 -0.03
C TRP A 113 -18.69 1.19 1.43
N SER A 114 -19.46 0.23 1.93
CA SER A 114 -19.16 -0.54 3.14
C SER A 114 -18.36 -1.79 2.81
N GLY A 115 -18.07 -2.63 3.80
CA GLY A 115 -17.45 -3.94 3.59
C GLY A 115 -15.99 -3.89 3.21
N ILE A 116 -15.52 -5.03 2.71
CA ILE A 116 -14.22 -5.20 2.07
C ILE A 116 -14.01 -4.13 0.98
N ILE A 117 -15.02 -3.85 0.15
CA ILE A 117 -14.94 -2.80 -0.90
C ILE A 117 -14.71 -1.41 -0.28
N GLY A 118 -15.44 -1.10 0.78
CA GLY A 118 -15.29 0.14 1.54
C GLY A 118 -13.92 0.30 2.17
N GLU A 119 -13.30 -0.79 2.63
CA GLU A 119 -11.94 -0.78 3.17
C GLU A 119 -10.87 -0.56 2.09
N LEU A 120 -11.13 -0.99 0.83
CA LEU A 120 -10.20 -0.79 -0.29
C LEU A 120 -10.28 0.60 -0.93
N THR A 121 -11.44 1.26 -0.84
CA THR A 121 -11.67 2.57 -1.45
C THR A 121 -11.32 3.75 -0.53
N ARG A 122 -11.39 3.54 0.79
CA ARG A 122 -10.97 4.53 1.80
C ARG A 122 -9.43 4.54 1.91
N ARG A 123 -8.79 5.40 1.11
CA ARG A 123 -7.35 5.73 1.21
C ARG A 123 -7.10 6.77 2.29
#